data_AF-A0A1V1UZM2-F1
#
_entry.id   AF-A0A1V1UZM2-F1
#
_cell.length_a   1.000
_cell.length_b   1.000
_cell.length_c   1.000
_cell.angle_alpha   90.00
_cell.angle_beta   90.00
_cell.angle_gamma   90.00
#
_symmetry.space_group_name_H-M   'P 1'
#
loop_
_entity.id
_entity.type
_entity.pdbx_description
1 polymer ?
#
loop_
_entity_poly.entity_id
_entity_poly.type
_entity_poly.pdbx_seq_one_letter_code
_entity_poly.pdbx_strand_id
1 'polypeptide(L)'
;MSHLTPLESAVMDAMAWQMGDSVPDLAAQAASSSPGLRRNTGAGLYSQVLVDANRRTANPDATGLFGTVHVMVGDLPDPLGFQIELRQGRLMALHGQSYGQDTRAIDFSNTPFGEVFTVDDRGQSVLYRPARRVPAPVAPRPKPAARPSVPIQPPVQPQPAARPTPEARPADHALPVSAAPPGVADMLSGLSDPTASRGGRLALVYLGAYGLILLAVLFAKLVLHTGWVFAVIVAVWLVRYIHSPKGRAKMADLADRLERQGAFQALKPR
;
A
#
# COMPACT_ATOMS: atom_id res chain seq x y z
N MET A 1 28.54 -3.12 13.40
CA MET A 1 27.26 -2.67 14.00
C MET A 1 26.61 -1.75 12.98
N SER A 2 25.31 -1.86 12.70
CA SER A 2 24.67 -0.96 11.72
C SER A 2 24.63 0.45 12.29
N HIS A 3 24.83 1.46 11.44
CA HIS A 3 24.80 2.87 11.84
C HIS A 3 23.36 3.47 11.78
N LEU A 4 22.39 2.62 11.45
CA LEU A 4 20.98 2.92 11.37
C LEU A 4 20.33 2.78 12.76
N THR A 5 19.25 3.51 13.00
CA THR A 5 18.43 3.32 14.21
C THR A 5 17.76 1.94 14.17
N PRO A 6 17.24 1.44 15.30
CA PRO A 6 16.48 0.19 15.30
C PRO A 6 15.32 0.19 14.31
N LEU A 7 14.56 1.29 14.24
CA LEU A 7 13.45 1.46 13.29
C LEU A 7 13.95 1.47 11.85
N GLU A 8 14.98 2.26 11.54
CA GLU A 8 15.57 2.33 10.20
C GLU A 8 16.09 0.96 9.74
N SER A 9 16.74 0.21 10.65
CA SER A 9 17.25 -1.12 10.35
C SER A 9 16.13 -2.10 10.02
N ALA A 10 15.06 -2.13 10.84
CA ALA A 10 13.93 -3.02 10.61
C ALA A 10 13.19 -2.69 9.30
N VAL A 11 13.03 -1.40 8.98
CA VAL A 11 12.44 -0.96 7.72
C VAL A 11 13.33 -1.34 6.53
N MET A 12 14.65 -1.14 6.61
CA MET A 12 15.57 -1.51 5.53
C MET A 12 15.61 -3.02 5.29
N ASP A 13 15.55 -3.83 6.34
CA ASP A 13 15.49 -5.29 6.22
C ASP A 13 14.19 -5.75 5.54
N ALA A 14 13.05 -5.15 5.89
CA ALA A 14 11.78 -5.40 5.24
C ALA A 14 11.77 -4.93 3.78
N MET A 15 12.37 -3.76 3.51
CA MET A 15 12.48 -3.19 2.17
C MET A 15 13.35 -4.06 1.28
N ALA A 16 14.50 -4.53 1.77
CA ALA A 16 15.38 -5.44 1.04
C ALA A 16 14.72 -6.77 0.72
N TRP A 17 13.88 -7.29 1.62
CA TRP A 17 13.08 -8.47 1.33
C TRP A 17 12.03 -8.19 0.25
N GLN A 18 11.26 -7.11 0.37
CA GLN A 18 10.21 -6.75 -0.59
C GLN A 18 10.77 -6.45 -1.98
N MET A 19 11.95 -5.83 -2.05
CA MET A 19 12.54 -5.34 -3.30
C MET A 19 13.63 -6.26 -3.86
N GLY A 20 13.79 -7.48 -3.33
CA GLY A 20 14.93 -8.35 -3.61
C GLY A 20 15.23 -8.56 -5.09
N ASP A 21 14.21 -8.64 -5.94
CA ASP A 21 14.39 -8.80 -7.39
C ASP A 21 14.68 -7.48 -8.12
N SER A 22 14.15 -6.36 -7.62
CA SER A 22 14.27 -5.05 -8.26
C SER A 22 15.57 -4.34 -7.88
N VAL A 23 16.02 -4.47 -6.63
CA VAL A 23 17.24 -3.84 -6.10
C VAL A 23 18.00 -4.86 -5.24
N PRO A 24 18.65 -5.86 -5.87
CA PRO A 24 19.21 -7.01 -5.16
C PRO A 24 20.31 -6.68 -4.16
N ASP A 25 20.99 -5.55 -4.34
CA ASP A 25 22.09 -5.11 -3.49
C ASP A 25 21.66 -4.15 -2.38
N LEU A 26 20.36 -3.88 -2.19
CA LEU A 26 19.83 -2.92 -1.21
C LEU A 26 20.32 -3.22 0.22
N ALA A 27 20.21 -4.48 0.67
CA ALA A 27 20.68 -4.88 2.00
C ALA A 27 22.18 -4.60 2.18
N ALA A 28 22.98 -4.86 1.14
CA ALA A 28 24.41 -4.64 1.18
C ALA A 28 24.77 -3.14 1.16
N GLN A 29 23.99 -2.32 0.44
CA GLN A 29 24.12 -0.86 0.48
C GLN A 29 23.81 -0.34 1.89
N ALA A 30 22.67 -0.72 2.47
CA ALA A 30 22.26 -0.32 3.82
C ALA A 30 23.29 -0.73 4.89
N ALA A 31 23.80 -1.96 4.82
CA ALA A 31 24.81 -2.46 5.75
C ALA A 31 26.15 -1.70 5.68
N SER A 32 26.53 -1.22 4.50
CA SER A 32 27.77 -0.44 4.27
C SER A 32 27.57 1.07 4.38
N SER A 33 26.35 1.53 4.65
CA SER A 33 26.01 2.94 4.64
C SER A 33 26.45 3.66 5.92
N SER A 34 26.62 4.97 5.80
CA SER A 34 26.75 5.88 6.93
C SER A 34 25.48 6.72 7.09
N PRO A 35 25.11 7.10 8.32
CA PRO A 35 23.96 7.93 8.57
C PRO A 35 24.28 9.36 8.13
N GLY A 36 23.37 9.97 7.37
CA GLY A 36 23.43 11.38 7.03
C GLY A 36 22.55 12.21 7.96
N LEU A 37 21.87 13.20 7.39
CA LEU A 37 20.86 14.00 8.07
C LEU A 37 19.65 13.14 8.48
N ARG A 38 19.23 13.23 9.74
CA ARG A 38 17.93 12.74 10.22
C ARG A 38 17.04 13.91 10.61
N ARG A 39 15.79 13.89 10.18
CA ARG A 39 14.83 14.95 10.48
C ARG A 39 13.42 14.39 10.64
N ASN A 40 12.77 14.80 11.72
CA ASN A 40 11.32 14.72 11.83
C ASN A 40 10.71 15.88 11.02
N THR A 41 9.86 15.56 10.04
CA THR A 41 9.25 16.55 9.15
C THR A 41 7.96 17.14 9.74
N GLY A 42 7.50 16.61 10.87
CA GLY A 42 6.18 16.84 11.43
C GLY A 42 5.05 16.09 10.73
N ALA A 43 5.34 15.47 9.59
CA ALA A 43 4.46 14.54 8.89
C ALA A 43 5.09 13.13 8.76
N GLY A 44 6.20 12.89 9.45
CA GLY A 44 6.93 11.63 9.45
C GLY A 44 8.44 11.82 9.57
N LEU A 45 9.20 10.94 8.93
CA LEU A 45 10.65 10.82 9.02
C LEU A 45 11.30 11.11 7.67
N TYR A 46 12.40 11.84 7.69
CA TYR A 46 13.38 11.85 6.61
C TYR A 46 14.73 11.45 7.18
N SER A 47 15.35 10.43 6.62
CA SER A 47 16.68 9.96 7.00
C SER A 47 17.55 9.80 5.76
N GLN A 48 18.58 10.62 5.65
CA GLN A 48 19.55 10.52 4.57
C GLN A 48 20.51 9.36 4.83
N VAL A 49 20.80 8.60 3.78
CA VAL A 49 21.69 7.45 3.81
C VAL A 49 22.86 7.72 2.87
N LEU A 50 24.08 7.69 3.40
CA LEU A 50 25.29 7.93 2.63
C LEU A 50 25.91 6.59 2.22
N VAL A 51 25.90 6.31 0.91
CA VAL A 51 26.51 5.11 0.32
C VAL A 51 27.68 5.54 -0.57
N ASP A 52 28.81 4.83 -0.49
CA ASP A 52 30.05 5.13 -1.23
C ASP A 52 29.82 5.39 -2.72
N ALA A 53 30.12 6.62 -3.16
CA ALA A 53 30.00 7.13 -4.53
C ALA A 53 30.55 6.19 -5.61
N ASN A 54 31.59 5.42 -5.31
CA ASN A 54 32.26 4.56 -6.30
C ASN A 54 31.71 3.13 -6.35
N ARG A 55 30.77 2.79 -5.47
CA ARG A 55 30.12 1.48 -5.45
C ARG A 55 29.36 1.23 -6.74
N ARG A 56 29.57 0.05 -7.35
CA ARG A 56 28.72 -0.46 -8.44
C ARG A 56 27.36 -0.89 -7.89
N THR A 57 26.29 -0.47 -8.55
CA THR A 57 24.91 -0.83 -8.22
C THR A 57 24.44 -1.98 -9.09
N ALA A 58 23.64 -2.90 -8.54
CA ALA A 58 23.13 -4.03 -9.32
C ALA A 58 22.06 -3.61 -10.35
N ASN A 59 21.32 -2.55 -10.07
CA ASN A 59 20.31 -1.99 -10.97
C ASN A 59 20.46 -0.46 -11.09
N PRO A 60 21.30 0.05 -12.01
CA PRO A 60 21.53 1.49 -12.17
C PRO A 60 20.31 2.24 -12.73
N ASP A 61 19.29 1.56 -13.24
CA ASP A 61 18.09 2.20 -13.79
C ASP A 61 17.07 2.54 -12.68
N ALA A 62 17.20 1.94 -11.49
CA ALA A 62 16.31 2.20 -10.36
C ALA A 62 16.51 3.62 -9.80
N THR A 63 15.69 4.56 -10.23
CA THR A 63 15.69 5.96 -9.78
C THR A 63 14.28 6.41 -9.39
N GLY A 64 14.14 7.04 -8.23
CA GLY A 64 12.86 7.48 -7.67
C GLY A 64 12.59 6.96 -6.27
N LEU A 65 11.32 7.04 -5.85
CA LEU A 65 10.85 6.50 -4.57
C LEU A 65 10.30 5.08 -4.77
N PHE A 66 10.69 4.17 -3.88
CA PHE A 66 10.31 2.76 -3.94
C PHE A 66 9.90 2.23 -2.57
N GLY A 67 9.11 1.16 -2.58
CA GLY A 67 8.70 0.46 -1.38
C GLY A 67 7.31 0.84 -0.87
N THR A 68 6.78 -0.04 -0.01
CA THR A 68 5.47 0.10 0.63
C THR A 68 5.49 -0.53 2.03
N VAL A 69 6.59 -0.37 2.75
CA VAL A 69 6.74 -0.92 4.11
C VAL A 69 5.94 -0.04 5.06
N HIS A 70 5.14 -0.63 5.95
CA HIS A 70 4.40 0.11 6.97
C HIS A 70 4.84 -0.34 8.36
N VAL A 71 4.94 0.57 9.32
CA VAL A 71 5.36 0.22 10.69
C VAL A 71 4.48 0.93 11.71
N MET A 72 4.03 0.19 12.73
CA MET A 72 3.42 0.78 13.93
C MET A 72 4.52 1.46 14.76
N VAL A 73 4.45 2.77 14.93
CA VAL A 73 5.49 3.54 15.64
C VAL A 73 4.87 4.26 16.83
N GLY A 74 5.41 3.99 18.02
CA GLY A 74 4.89 4.52 19.28
C GLY A 74 3.39 4.25 19.44
N ASP A 75 2.67 5.27 19.88
CA ASP A 75 1.22 5.25 20.09
C ASP A 75 0.44 5.89 18.93
N LEU A 76 1.04 5.97 17.73
CA LEU A 76 0.32 6.50 16.56
C LEU A 76 -0.88 5.61 16.20
N PRO A 77 -2.06 6.20 15.93
CA PRO A 77 -3.25 5.42 15.58
C PRO A 77 -3.11 4.68 14.24
N ASP A 78 -2.45 5.27 13.25
CA ASP A 78 -2.18 4.63 11.95
C ASP A 78 -0.67 4.39 11.74
N PRO A 79 -0.28 3.29 11.06
CA PRO A 79 1.12 3.01 10.79
C PRO A 79 1.76 4.09 9.92
N LEU A 80 3.07 4.26 10.08
CA LEU A 80 3.87 5.08 9.17
C LEU A 80 4.21 4.28 7.92
N GLY A 81 3.98 4.85 6.74
CA GLY A 81 4.41 4.29 5.47
C GLY A 81 5.84 4.71 5.15
N PHE A 82 6.66 3.78 4.70
CA PHE A 82 8.07 3.97 4.42
C PHE A 82 8.41 3.67 2.96
N GLN A 83 9.26 4.52 2.40
CA GLN A 83 9.80 4.41 1.06
C GLN A 83 11.29 4.74 1.05
N ILE A 84 12.06 4.06 0.23
CA ILE A 84 13.44 4.43 -0.04
C ILE A 84 13.52 5.31 -1.27
N GLU A 85 14.44 6.26 -1.24
CA GLU A 85 14.84 7.02 -2.41
C GLU A 85 16.08 6.39 -3.01
N LEU A 86 15.99 6.05 -4.30
CA LEU A 86 17.10 5.56 -5.09
C LEU A 86 17.47 6.59 -6.15
N ARG A 87 18.77 6.75 -6.39
CA ARG A 87 19.27 7.50 -7.53
C ARG A 87 20.30 6.65 -8.26
N GLN A 88 19.97 6.26 -9.49
CA GLN A 88 20.79 5.36 -10.30
C GLN A 88 21.16 4.06 -9.56
N GLY A 89 20.18 3.43 -8.92
CA GLY A 89 20.36 2.20 -8.14
C GLY A 89 20.94 2.37 -6.75
N ARG A 90 21.31 3.59 -6.35
CA ARG A 90 21.95 3.89 -5.08
C ARG A 90 20.94 4.39 -4.05
N LEU A 91 20.97 3.82 -2.86
CA LEU A 91 20.21 4.28 -1.70
C LEU A 91 20.68 5.68 -1.26
N MET A 92 19.75 6.64 -1.30
CA MET A 92 19.97 8.04 -0.96
C MET A 92 19.30 8.43 0.36
N ALA A 93 18.07 7.95 0.58
CA ALA A 93 17.29 8.31 1.76
C ALA A 93 16.21 7.28 2.08
N LEU A 94 15.73 7.34 3.32
CA LEU A 94 14.51 6.73 3.80
C LEU A 94 13.50 7.83 4.13
N HIS A 95 12.32 7.70 3.55
CA HIS A 95 11.18 8.57 3.78
C HIS A 95 10.13 7.79 4.57
N GLY A 96 9.62 8.39 5.64
CA GLY A 96 8.49 7.92 6.43
C GLY A 96 7.37 8.95 6.38
N GLN A 97 6.14 8.52 6.14
CA GLN A 97 4.96 9.37 6.01
C GLN A 97 3.84 8.87 6.94
N SER A 98 3.20 9.81 7.62
CA SER A 98 2.22 9.54 8.68
C SER A 98 0.76 9.69 8.27
N TYR A 99 0.47 9.78 6.98
CA TYR A 99 -0.90 9.91 6.45
C TYR A 99 -1.72 11.07 7.05
N GLY A 100 -1.05 12.15 7.46
CA GLY A 100 -1.70 13.36 7.99
C GLY A 100 -1.71 13.45 9.51
N GLN A 101 -1.14 12.47 10.22
CA GLN A 101 -0.93 12.54 11.66
C GLN A 101 0.23 13.49 12.00
N ASP A 102 0.18 14.14 13.17
CA ASP A 102 1.31 14.96 13.63
C ASP A 102 2.35 14.08 14.31
N THR A 103 3.57 14.07 13.77
CA THR A 103 4.68 13.29 14.33
C THR A 103 5.68 14.13 15.10
N ARG A 104 5.52 15.45 15.25
CA ARG A 104 6.57 16.35 15.77
C ARG A 104 7.10 15.97 17.15
N ALA A 105 6.27 15.34 17.99
CA ALA A 105 6.66 14.89 19.33
C ALA A 105 7.45 13.58 19.36
N ILE A 106 7.57 12.88 18.22
CA ILE A 106 8.20 11.57 18.12
C ILE A 106 9.70 11.72 17.87
N ASP A 107 10.50 11.10 18.75
CA ASP A 107 11.92 10.87 18.48
C ASP A 107 12.11 9.53 17.77
N PHE A 108 12.16 9.55 16.44
CA PHE A 108 12.36 8.36 15.61
C PHE A 108 13.67 7.60 15.85
N SER A 109 14.60 8.19 16.61
CA SER A 109 15.87 7.52 16.95
C SER A 109 15.68 6.44 18.01
N ASN A 110 14.77 6.69 18.96
CA ASN A 110 14.60 5.87 20.16
C ASN A 110 13.16 5.38 20.38
N THR A 111 12.20 5.89 19.61
CA THR A 111 10.78 5.52 19.78
C THR A 111 10.59 4.01 19.56
N PRO A 112 9.88 3.32 20.47
CA PRO A 112 9.54 1.92 20.27
C PRO A 112 8.66 1.78 19.03
N PHE A 113 8.86 0.69 18.29
CA PHE A 113 8.02 0.35 17.16
C PHE A 113 7.57 -1.10 17.30
N GLY A 114 6.38 -1.37 16.78
CA GLY A 114 5.74 -2.67 16.82
C GLY A 114 5.93 -3.42 15.51
N GLU A 115 4.81 -3.91 14.99
CA GLU A 115 4.77 -4.73 13.81
C GLU A 115 5.19 -3.94 12.54
N VAL A 116 5.98 -4.61 11.71
CA VAL A 116 6.39 -4.15 10.38
C VAL A 116 5.57 -4.93 9.37
N PHE A 117 5.00 -4.26 8.39
CA PHE A 117 4.19 -4.85 7.34
C PHE A 117 4.80 -4.56 5.97
N THR A 118 4.79 -5.54 5.09
CA THR A 118 5.06 -5.36 3.65
C THR A 118 3.76 -5.50 2.87
N VAL A 119 3.82 -5.25 1.58
CA VAL A 119 2.69 -5.49 0.67
C VAL A 119 3.07 -6.64 -0.25
N ASP A 120 2.21 -7.65 -0.35
CA ASP A 120 2.41 -8.78 -1.26
C ASP A 120 2.02 -8.44 -2.71
N ASP A 121 2.25 -9.37 -3.63
CA ASP A 121 1.91 -9.20 -5.06
C ASP A 121 0.41 -9.00 -5.32
N ARG A 122 -0.45 -9.26 -4.33
CA ARG A 122 -1.90 -9.07 -4.37
C ARG A 122 -2.33 -7.75 -3.75
N GLY A 123 -1.39 -6.90 -3.34
CA GLY A 123 -1.66 -5.63 -2.69
C GLY A 123 -2.13 -5.77 -1.25
N GLN A 124 -2.00 -6.94 -0.62
CA GLN A 124 -2.40 -7.15 0.77
C GLN A 124 -1.25 -6.78 1.72
N SER A 125 -1.59 -6.12 2.81
CA SER A 125 -0.64 -5.86 3.89
C SER A 125 -0.38 -7.15 4.65
N VAL A 126 0.87 -7.60 4.66
CA VAL A 126 1.30 -8.84 5.31
C VAL A 126 2.36 -8.52 6.36
N LEU A 127 2.24 -9.14 7.53
CA LEU A 127 3.23 -8.98 8.60
C LEU A 127 4.60 -9.44 8.10
N TYR A 128 5.57 -8.52 8.09
CA TYR A 128 6.95 -8.83 7.83
C TYR A 128 7.47 -9.70 8.97
N ARG A 129 7.68 -10.97 8.64
CA ARG A 129 8.47 -11.87 9.48
C ARG A 129 9.83 -11.93 8.82
N PRO A 130 10.89 -11.36 9.43
CA PRO A 130 12.24 -11.67 9.01
C PRO A 130 12.31 -13.18 9.00
N ALA A 131 12.57 -13.79 7.83
CA ALA A 131 12.61 -15.24 7.72
C ALA A 131 13.42 -15.73 8.92
N ARG A 132 12.79 -16.51 9.81
CA ARG A 132 13.45 -17.13 10.95
C ARG A 132 14.77 -17.61 10.38
N ARG A 133 15.91 -17.03 10.81
CA ARG A 133 17.20 -17.64 10.50
C ARG A 133 16.98 -19.09 10.87
N VAL A 134 16.95 -19.97 9.88
CA VAL A 134 16.84 -21.41 10.11
C VAL A 134 17.92 -21.65 11.15
N PRO A 135 17.59 -22.09 12.38
CA PRO A 135 18.62 -22.41 13.35
C PRO A 135 19.57 -23.33 12.59
N ALA A 136 20.86 -22.95 12.51
CA ALA A 136 21.86 -23.79 11.87
C ALA A 136 21.58 -25.23 12.31
N PRO A 137 21.52 -26.21 11.38
CA PRO A 137 21.14 -27.58 11.73
C PRO A 137 21.89 -27.96 12.98
N VAL A 138 21.17 -28.15 14.09
CA VAL A 138 21.79 -28.54 15.35
C VAL A 138 22.51 -29.83 15.00
N ALA A 139 23.85 -29.77 14.95
CA ALA A 139 24.65 -30.94 14.71
C ALA A 139 24.17 -32.01 15.70
N PRO A 140 23.87 -33.24 15.24
CA PRO A 140 23.30 -34.26 16.10
C PRO A 140 24.20 -34.45 17.30
N ARG A 141 23.66 -34.12 18.47
CA ARG A 141 24.34 -34.28 19.75
C ARG A 141 24.79 -35.75 19.86
N PRO A 142 26.08 -36.03 20.11
CA PRO A 142 26.52 -37.41 20.24
C PRO A 142 25.73 -38.10 21.35
N LYS A 143 25.24 -39.29 21.01
CA LYS A 143 24.36 -40.16 21.80
C LYS A 143 24.99 -40.45 23.17
N PRO A 144 24.39 -40.05 24.29
CA PRO A 144 24.88 -40.46 25.61
C PRO A 144 24.68 -41.96 25.79
N ALA A 145 25.75 -42.66 26.17
CA ALA A 145 25.72 -44.07 26.55
C ALA A 145 24.79 -44.31 27.75
N ALA A 146 24.22 -45.50 27.80
CA ALA A 146 23.12 -45.88 28.66
C ALA A 146 23.53 -46.17 30.13
N ARG A 147 22.75 -45.58 31.06
CA ARG A 147 22.15 -46.15 32.31
C ARG A 147 23.08 -46.47 33.51
N PRO A 148 22.60 -46.40 34.78
CA PRO A 148 21.38 -47.09 35.29
C PRO A 148 20.46 -46.28 36.24
N SER A 149 19.51 -47.01 36.81
CA SER A 149 18.08 -46.68 37.00
C SER A 149 17.65 -46.48 38.47
N VAL A 150 16.75 -45.49 38.69
CA VAL A 150 15.62 -45.36 39.66
C VAL A 150 15.86 -45.45 41.19
N PRO A 151 15.00 -44.82 42.07
CA PRO A 151 13.58 -45.15 42.25
C PRO A 151 12.56 -43.99 42.18
N ILE A 152 11.35 -44.42 41.80
CA ILE A 152 10.09 -43.71 41.58
C ILE A 152 9.45 -43.24 42.90
N GLN A 153 8.80 -42.07 42.89
CA GLN A 153 7.73 -41.71 43.84
C GLN A 153 6.40 -41.54 43.07
N PRO A 154 5.27 -42.09 43.58
CA PRO A 154 3.97 -42.06 42.91
C PRO A 154 3.19 -40.73 43.06
N PRO A 155 2.13 -40.51 42.25
CA PRO A 155 1.56 -39.19 41.96
C PRO A 155 0.36 -38.83 42.84
N VAL A 156 0.13 -37.53 43.06
CA VAL A 156 -1.18 -37.01 43.51
C VAL A 156 -1.72 -36.01 42.47
N GLN A 157 -2.96 -36.29 42.07
CA GLN A 157 -3.75 -35.70 41.00
C GLN A 157 -4.05 -34.20 41.18
N PRO A 158 -4.23 -33.46 40.07
CA PRO A 158 -5.17 -32.35 40.01
C PRO A 158 -6.45 -32.78 39.26
N GLN A 159 -7.59 -32.72 39.93
CA GLN A 159 -8.93 -32.79 39.33
C GLN A 159 -9.59 -31.39 39.38
N PRO A 160 -10.73 -31.14 38.70
CA PRO A 160 -10.78 -30.46 37.41
C PRO A 160 -11.49 -29.10 37.43
N ALA A 161 -11.43 -28.44 36.26
CA ALA A 161 -12.00 -27.16 35.88
C ALA A 161 -13.40 -26.82 36.41
N ALA A 162 -13.53 -25.59 36.93
CA ALA A 162 -14.81 -24.89 37.06
C ALA A 162 -14.90 -23.79 35.98
N ARG A 163 -15.90 -23.92 35.09
CA ARG A 163 -16.44 -22.81 34.28
C ARG A 163 -17.22 -21.85 35.18
N PRO A 164 -17.31 -20.57 34.80
CA PRO A 164 -18.61 -19.99 34.45
C PRO A 164 -18.55 -19.21 33.13
N THR A 165 -19.37 -19.56 32.14
CA THR A 165 -20.65 -18.88 31.77
C THR A 165 -20.43 -17.53 31.06
N PRO A 166 -20.67 -17.40 29.73
CA PRO A 166 -20.85 -16.12 29.09
C PRO A 166 -22.29 -15.63 29.34
N GLU A 167 -22.41 -14.50 30.03
CA GLU A 167 -23.66 -13.79 30.23
C GLU A 167 -24.04 -13.06 28.94
N ALA A 168 -25.29 -13.21 28.52
CA ALA A 168 -25.87 -12.64 27.32
C ALA A 168 -26.85 -11.51 27.68
N ARG A 169 -26.84 -10.47 26.83
CA ARG A 169 -27.86 -9.42 26.53
C ARG A 169 -27.55 -8.00 27.05
N PRO A 170 -28.19 -6.95 26.48
CA PRO A 170 -28.90 -6.84 25.19
C PRO A 170 -28.36 -5.72 24.28
N ALA A 171 -28.79 -5.78 23.02
CA ALA A 171 -28.71 -4.70 22.06
C ALA A 171 -29.50 -3.47 22.52
N ASP A 172 -28.94 -2.30 22.28
CA ASP A 172 -29.63 -1.12 21.74
C ASP A 172 -28.57 -0.04 21.58
N HIS A 173 -28.32 0.43 20.37
CA HIS A 173 -28.06 1.83 20.02
C HIS A 173 -28.22 1.93 18.51
N ALA A 174 -29.26 2.68 18.13
CA ALA A 174 -29.79 2.80 16.79
C ALA A 174 -28.75 3.36 15.80
N LEU A 175 -28.60 2.69 14.67
CA LEU A 175 -28.00 3.24 13.46
C LEU A 175 -28.97 4.29 12.87
N PRO A 176 -28.56 5.54 12.59
CA PRO A 176 -29.33 6.37 11.69
C PRO A 176 -29.25 5.78 10.28
N VAL A 177 -30.41 5.40 9.77
CA VAL A 177 -30.65 4.98 8.39
C VAL A 177 -30.60 6.19 7.45
N SER A 178 -29.87 5.96 6.34
CA SER A 178 -30.03 6.56 5.01
C SER A 178 -29.52 7.98 4.74
N ALA A 179 -28.43 8.03 3.96
CA ALA A 179 -28.53 8.60 2.62
C ALA A 179 -27.90 7.60 1.63
N ALA A 180 -28.75 6.85 0.92
CA ALA A 180 -28.33 6.00 -0.18
C ALA A 180 -27.56 6.83 -1.24
N PRO A 181 -26.42 6.36 -1.78
CA PRO A 181 -25.92 6.91 -3.03
C PRO A 181 -26.99 6.67 -4.12
N PRO A 182 -27.22 7.59 -5.08
CA PRO A 182 -28.01 7.25 -6.25
C PRO A 182 -27.34 6.05 -6.92
N GLY A 183 -28.01 4.90 -6.76
CA GLY A 183 -27.53 3.62 -7.20
C GLY A 183 -27.53 3.57 -8.72
N VAL A 184 -26.67 2.71 -9.24
CA VAL A 184 -26.60 2.26 -10.62
C VAL A 184 -27.98 1.97 -11.26
N ALA A 185 -29.02 1.75 -10.44
CA ALA A 185 -30.42 1.69 -10.81
C ALA A 185 -30.95 2.94 -11.57
N ASP A 186 -30.55 4.16 -11.22
CA ASP A 186 -30.93 5.37 -11.97
C ASP A 186 -30.21 5.47 -13.33
N MET A 187 -29.01 4.89 -13.44
CA MET A 187 -28.30 4.77 -14.73
C MET A 187 -28.89 3.67 -15.62
N LEU A 188 -29.41 2.58 -15.03
CA LEU A 188 -29.99 1.45 -15.76
C LEU A 188 -31.43 1.73 -16.24
N SER A 189 -32.16 2.61 -15.54
CA SER A 189 -33.53 3.00 -15.90
C SER A 189 -33.62 3.86 -17.18
N GLY A 190 -32.48 4.37 -17.69
CA GLY A 190 -32.40 5.20 -18.90
C GLY A 190 -32.07 4.47 -20.20
N LEU A 191 -31.89 3.14 -20.19
CA LEU A 191 -31.51 2.38 -21.39
C LEU A 191 -32.62 2.19 -22.42
N SER A 192 -33.88 2.47 -22.07
CA SER A 192 -35.00 2.34 -23.00
C SER A 192 -35.07 3.47 -24.02
N ASP A 193 -34.47 4.63 -23.71
CA ASP A 193 -34.35 5.73 -24.68
C ASP A 193 -33.23 6.73 -24.25
N PRO A 194 -31.95 6.43 -24.57
CA PRO A 194 -30.80 7.14 -24.03
C PRO A 194 -30.72 8.62 -24.49
N THR A 195 -31.51 9.03 -25.47
CA THR A 195 -31.56 10.41 -25.98
C THR A 195 -32.69 11.24 -25.36
N ALA A 196 -33.66 10.62 -24.68
CA ALA A 196 -34.84 11.30 -24.14
C ALA A 196 -34.65 11.76 -22.68
N SER A 197 -33.85 11.05 -21.88
CA SER A 197 -33.64 11.34 -20.47
C SER A 197 -32.31 12.04 -20.19
N ARG A 198 -32.27 12.91 -19.18
CA ARG A 198 -31.03 13.58 -18.72
C ARG A 198 -29.98 12.56 -18.26
N GLY A 199 -30.42 11.47 -17.62
CA GLY A 199 -29.56 10.36 -17.22
C GLY A 199 -28.97 9.59 -18.41
N GLY A 200 -29.76 9.34 -19.46
CA GLY A 200 -29.30 8.69 -20.69
C GLY A 200 -28.27 9.51 -21.48
N ARG A 201 -28.49 10.83 -21.58
CA ARG A 201 -27.52 11.73 -22.24
C ARG A 201 -26.21 11.81 -21.49
N LEU A 202 -26.27 11.84 -20.16
CA LEU A 202 -25.08 11.78 -19.33
C LEU A 202 -24.34 10.45 -19.57
N ALA A 203 -25.04 9.32 -19.61
CA ALA A 203 -24.44 8.02 -19.90
C ALA A 203 -23.72 7.98 -21.28
N LEU A 204 -24.29 8.62 -22.31
CA LEU A 204 -23.66 8.74 -23.63
C LEU A 204 -22.36 9.56 -23.59
N VAL A 205 -22.32 10.64 -22.82
CA VAL A 205 -21.11 11.45 -22.62
C VAL A 205 -20.02 10.66 -21.90
N TYR A 206 -20.39 9.90 -20.87
CA TYR A 206 -19.46 8.99 -20.19
C TYR A 206 -18.93 7.91 -21.14
N LEU A 207 -19.79 7.30 -21.95
CA LEU A 207 -19.40 6.27 -22.91
C LEU A 207 -18.41 6.82 -23.95
N GLY A 208 -18.66 8.03 -24.48
CA GLY A 208 -17.74 8.72 -25.38
C GLY A 208 -16.40 9.06 -24.73
N ALA A 209 -16.41 9.50 -23.47
CA ALA A 209 -15.20 9.79 -22.70
C ALA A 209 -14.33 8.53 -22.48
N TYR A 210 -14.95 7.38 -22.15
CA TYR A 210 -14.22 6.12 -22.02
C TYR A 210 -13.66 5.64 -23.36
N GLY A 211 -14.40 5.81 -24.45
CA GLY A 211 -13.90 5.50 -25.80
C GLY A 211 -12.66 6.32 -26.18
N LEU A 212 -12.67 7.61 -25.86
CA LEU A 212 -11.52 8.51 -26.08
C LEU A 212 -10.30 8.12 -25.24
N ILE A 213 -10.51 7.74 -23.97
CA ILE A 213 -9.42 7.26 -23.10
C ILE A 213 -8.80 5.98 -23.68
N LEU A 214 -9.62 5.02 -24.12
CA LEU A 214 -9.15 3.78 -24.73
C LEU A 214 -8.33 4.07 -25.99
N LEU A 215 -8.81 4.98 -26.85
CA LEU A 215 -8.11 5.39 -28.06
C LEU A 215 -6.78 6.08 -27.75
N ALA A 216 -6.74 6.93 -26.73
CA ALA A 216 -5.51 7.60 -26.30
C ALA A 216 -4.46 6.61 -25.76
N VAL A 217 -4.89 5.60 -24.99
CA VAL A 217 -4.02 4.52 -24.52
C VAL A 217 -3.49 3.69 -25.70
N LEU A 218 -4.34 3.36 -26.66
CA LEU A 218 -3.95 2.62 -27.86
C LEU A 218 -2.94 3.43 -28.70
N PHE A 219 -3.19 4.72 -28.89
CA PHE A 219 -2.31 5.63 -29.62
C PHE A 219 -0.95 5.78 -28.92
N ALA A 220 -0.94 5.96 -27.60
CA ALA A 220 0.29 6.04 -26.82
C ALA A 220 1.11 4.74 -26.91
N LYS A 221 0.44 3.59 -26.94
CA LYS A 221 1.09 2.29 -27.14
C LYS A 221 1.65 2.13 -28.56
N LEU A 222 0.89 2.53 -29.57
CA LEU A 222 1.22 2.28 -30.99
C LEU A 222 2.25 3.28 -31.54
N VAL A 223 2.12 4.56 -31.20
CA VAL A 223 2.92 5.66 -31.79
C VAL A 223 4.12 6.00 -30.91
N LEU A 224 3.91 6.12 -29.60
CA LEU A 224 4.94 6.61 -28.69
C LEU A 224 5.83 5.49 -28.11
N HIS A 225 5.51 4.21 -28.38
CA HIS A 225 6.19 3.04 -27.80
C HIS A 225 6.30 3.13 -26.26
N THR A 226 5.42 3.90 -25.64
CA THR A 226 5.43 4.14 -24.20
C THR A 226 5.04 2.84 -23.50
N GLY A 227 5.76 2.51 -22.42
CA GLY A 227 5.44 1.35 -21.59
C GLY A 227 3.96 1.36 -21.19
N TRP A 228 3.27 0.24 -21.43
CA TRP A 228 1.83 0.08 -21.20
C TRP A 228 1.40 0.50 -19.78
N VAL A 229 2.30 0.35 -18.81
CA VAL A 229 2.13 0.77 -17.41
C VAL A 229 1.84 2.27 -17.30
N PHE A 230 2.56 3.14 -18.03
CA PHE A 230 2.34 4.58 -17.97
C PHE A 230 0.98 4.98 -18.56
N ALA A 231 0.58 4.33 -19.66
CA ALA A 231 -0.73 4.56 -20.27
C ALA A 231 -1.88 4.15 -19.33
N VAL A 232 -1.72 3.05 -18.59
CA VAL A 232 -2.69 2.59 -17.58
C VAL A 232 -2.76 3.57 -16.41
N ILE A 233 -1.63 4.08 -15.91
CA ILE A 233 -1.61 5.06 -14.82
C ILE A 233 -2.35 6.35 -15.22
N VAL A 234 -2.09 6.87 -16.42
CA VAL A 234 -2.78 8.05 -16.94
C VAL A 234 -4.28 7.79 -17.09
N ALA A 235 -4.67 6.61 -17.59
CA ALA A 235 -6.07 6.22 -17.71
C ALA A 235 -6.77 6.14 -16.35
N VAL A 236 -6.13 5.55 -15.33
CA VAL A 236 -6.67 5.48 -13.96
C VAL A 236 -6.84 6.88 -13.36
N TRP A 237 -5.87 7.77 -13.57
CA TRP A 237 -5.97 9.17 -13.14
C TRP A 237 -7.12 9.91 -13.84
N LEU A 238 -7.29 9.72 -15.15
CA LEU A 238 -8.40 10.32 -15.91
C LEU A 238 -9.75 9.80 -15.42
N VAL A 239 -9.89 8.48 -15.25
CA VAL A 239 -11.12 7.87 -14.73
C VAL A 239 -11.43 8.40 -13.33
N ARG A 240 -10.43 8.44 -12.43
CA ARG A 240 -10.59 9.00 -11.08
C ARG A 240 -11.00 10.47 -11.11
N TYR A 241 -10.40 11.26 -12.01
CA TYR A 241 -10.74 12.68 -12.16
C TYR A 241 -12.18 12.86 -12.67
N ILE A 242 -12.61 12.07 -13.65
CA ILE A 242 -13.98 12.09 -14.19
C ILE A 242 -15.02 11.74 -13.11
N HIS A 243 -14.67 10.85 -12.18
CA HIS A 243 -15.56 10.48 -11.07
C HIS A 243 -15.47 11.42 -9.85
N SER A 244 -14.53 12.36 -9.83
CA SER A 244 -14.45 13.39 -8.80
C SER A 244 -15.64 14.37 -8.89
N PRO A 245 -16.03 15.06 -7.81
CA PRO A 245 -17.13 16.02 -7.83
C PRO A 245 -16.93 17.13 -8.89
N LYS A 246 -15.68 17.57 -9.09
CA LYS A 246 -15.31 18.55 -10.13
C LYS A 246 -15.43 17.96 -11.54
N GLY A 247 -15.04 16.70 -11.73
CA GLY A 247 -15.16 15.99 -13.01
C GLY A 247 -16.62 15.75 -13.40
N ARG A 248 -17.44 15.30 -12.46
CA ARG A 248 -18.89 15.11 -12.64
C ARG A 248 -19.59 16.40 -13.03
N ALA A 249 -19.26 17.52 -12.37
CA ALA A 249 -19.79 18.83 -12.72
C ALA A 249 -19.41 19.25 -14.16
N LYS A 250 -18.17 19.01 -14.57
CA LYS A 250 -17.71 19.28 -15.95
C LYS A 250 -18.39 18.37 -16.98
N MET A 251 -18.64 17.10 -16.65
CA MET A 251 -19.36 16.18 -17.54
C MET A 251 -20.85 16.55 -17.68
N ALA A 252 -21.48 17.02 -16.60
CA ALA A 252 -22.83 17.56 -16.64
C ALA A 252 -22.90 18.86 -17.49
N ASP A 253 -21.97 19.80 -17.32
CA ASP A 253 -21.90 21.01 -18.15
C ASP A 253 -21.67 20.67 -19.63
N LEU A 254 -20.82 19.68 -19.92
CA LEU A 254 -20.58 19.20 -21.28
C LEU A 254 -21.85 18.59 -21.90
N ALA A 255 -22.58 17.76 -21.14
CA ALA A 255 -23.86 17.19 -21.59
C ALA A 255 -24.89 18.29 -21.89
N ASP A 256 -25.01 19.29 -21.00
CA ASP A 256 -25.94 20.41 -21.15
C ASP A 256 -25.55 21.32 -22.34
N ARG A 257 -24.26 21.41 -22.70
CA ARG A 257 -23.79 22.13 -23.90
C ARG A 257 -24.08 21.36 -25.19
N LEU A 258 -23.80 20.05 -25.20
CA LEU A 258 -24.05 19.18 -26.37
C LEU A 258 -25.55 19.09 -26.68
N GLU A 259 -26.40 19.11 -25.64
CA GLU A 259 -27.84 19.19 -25.79
C GLU A 259 -28.28 20.50 -26.46
N ARG A 260 -27.77 21.64 -25.99
CA ARG A 260 -28.06 22.96 -26.57
C ARG A 260 -27.62 23.08 -28.02
N GLN A 261 -26.60 22.33 -28.43
CA GLN A 261 -26.11 22.27 -29.81
C GLN A 261 -26.85 21.23 -30.67
N GLY A 262 -27.86 20.54 -30.13
CA GLY A 262 -28.65 19.56 -30.87
C GLY A 262 -27.90 18.25 -31.19
N ALA A 263 -26.73 18.01 -30.58
CA ALA A 263 -25.88 16.85 -30.89
C ALA A 263 -26.59 15.51 -30.68
N PHE A 264 -27.52 15.43 -29.72
CA PHE A 264 -28.31 14.23 -29.45
C PHE A 264 -29.54 14.07 -30.36
N GLN A 265 -29.91 15.06 -31.16
CA GLN A 265 -31.02 14.95 -32.11
C GLN A 265 -30.67 14.03 -33.28
N ALA A 266 -29.38 13.97 -33.66
CA ALA A 266 -28.88 13.08 -34.70
C ALA A 266 -28.91 11.58 -34.31
N LEU A 267 -29.08 11.28 -33.03
CA LEU A 267 -29.09 9.92 -32.46
C LEU A 267 -30.50 9.41 -32.14
N LYS A 268 -31.55 10.21 -32.39
CA LYS A 268 -32.94 9.76 -32.21
C LYS A 268 -33.30 8.75 -33.31
N PRO A 269 -33.81 7.56 -32.96
CA PRO A 269 -34.38 6.67 -33.96
C PRO A 269 -35.58 7.37 -34.64
N ARG A 270 -35.67 7.26 -35.97
CA ARG A 270 -36.82 7.71 -36.76
C ARG A 270 -38.00 6.77 -36.57
#